data_AF-A0A251Y8Z5-F1
#
_entry.id   AF-A0A251Y8Z5-F1
#
_cell.length_a   1.000
_cell.length_b   1.000
_cell.length_c   1.000
_cell.angle_alpha   90.00
_cell.angle_beta   90.00
_cell.angle_gamma   90.00
#
_symmetry.space_group_name_H-M   'P 1'
#
loop_
_entity.id
_entity.type
_entity.pdbx_description
1 polymer ?
#
loop_
_entity_poly.entity_id
_entity_poly.type
_entity_poly.pdbx_seq_one_letter_code
_entity_poly.pdbx_strand_id
1 'polypeptide(L)'
;MLDALDTTTALDVRDGIVLSAGGARELSLGRLLAESTGRSHDHVEPAGASFALLQRREEKVAFVVDLEALGAIGTWPGLLAPRVGVLTGRGVDGPLRHVLASLTPPRLDLPDRTVIAPWLPGATTADAATLEEVRAMTGTTSLLSFASHGRECSINLPDGMICGRSREGRRPRVVHAATRMPPCLQGHGCYREDLSPSDLLPARELDADVVLVTACNAVALGGNAEPYEVSLALSLIEGTCRAVIGAVGSHAPHPEAASIVADELRADRDLGDATAALNAAGATLVDPFGRVGLLGDPGLRPVARANKRAA
;
A
#
# COMPACT_ATOMS: atom_id res chain seq x y z
N MET A 1 21.21 -40.23 2.91
CA MET A 1 20.01 -39.58 2.36
C MET A 1 19.60 -38.41 3.25
N LEU A 2 20.57 -37.54 3.51
CA LEU A 2 20.45 -36.23 4.16
C LEU A 2 21.43 -35.38 3.35
N ASP A 3 21.06 -35.11 2.10
CA ASP A 3 21.79 -34.13 1.31
C ASP A 3 21.48 -32.76 1.89
N ALA A 4 22.57 -32.01 2.06
CA ALA A 4 22.63 -30.75 2.72
C ALA A 4 21.55 -29.79 2.22
N LEU A 5 20.73 -29.32 3.14
CA LEU A 5 20.10 -28.02 3.02
C LEU A 5 21.23 -26.99 2.96
N ASP A 6 21.65 -26.66 1.74
CA ASP A 6 22.48 -25.51 1.43
C ASP A 6 21.70 -24.25 1.88
N THR A 7 21.85 -23.91 3.16
CA THR A 7 21.06 -22.94 3.92
C THR A 7 21.75 -21.58 3.97
N THR A 8 22.67 -21.31 3.04
CA THR A 8 22.91 -19.93 2.64
C THR A 8 21.72 -19.50 1.78
N THR A 9 20.59 -19.18 2.43
CA THR A 9 19.62 -18.24 1.85
C THR A 9 20.42 -17.00 1.51
N ALA A 10 20.80 -16.86 0.24
CA ALA A 10 21.41 -15.63 -0.25
C ALA A 10 20.50 -14.49 0.20
N LEU A 11 21.04 -13.55 0.97
CA LEU A 11 20.30 -12.37 1.39
C LEU A 11 19.69 -11.74 0.13
N ASP A 12 18.39 -11.41 0.20
CA ASP A 12 17.71 -10.66 -0.84
C ASP A 12 18.23 -9.22 -0.79
N VAL A 13 19.38 -8.98 -1.41
CA VAL A 13 20.04 -7.68 -1.41
C VAL A 13 19.18 -6.69 -2.20
N ARG A 14 18.73 -5.63 -1.52
CA ARG A 14 17.90 -4.57 -2.09
C ARG A 14 18.65 -3.25 -2.10
N ASP A 15 18.37 -2.42 -3.10
CA ASP A 15 18.94 -1.09 -3.19
C ASP A 15 18.33 -0.14 -2.14
N GLY A 16 19.09 0.90 -1.77
CA GLY A 16 18.64 1.97 -0.89
C GLY A 16 19.01 1.79 0.58
N ILE A 17 18.27 2.47 1.45
CA ILE A 17 18.51 2.56 2.89
C ILE A 17 17.23 2.27 3.68
N VAL A 18 17.39 1.72 4.88
CA VAL A 18 16.31 1.66 5.86
C VAL A 18 16.44 2.84 6.81
N LEU A 19 15.39 3.63 6.92
CA LEU A 19 15.26 4.68 7.92
C LEU A 19 14.24 4.22 8.95
N SER A 20 14.48 4.44 10.24
CA SER A 20 13.42 4.28 11.24
C SER A 20 13.26 5.49 12.15
N ALA A 21 12.04 5.74 12.58
CA ALA A 21 11.70 6.77 13.56
C ALA A 21 10.69 6.23 14.56
N GLY A 22 10.83 6.58 15.83
CA GLY A 22 10.01 6.04 16.91
C GLY A 22 10.86 5.55 18.07
N GLY A 23 10.34 4.57 18.83
CA GLY A 23 11.02 4.03 19.99
C GLY A 23 12.04 2.93 19.66
N ALA A 24 12.46 2.21 20.72
CA ALA A 24 13.37 1.07 20.61
C ALA A 24 12.84 -0.04 19.68
N ARG A 25 11.52 -0.12 19.50
CA ARG A 25 10.87 -1.08 18.62
C ARG A 25 11.11 -0.75 17.15
N GLU A 26 10.81 0.46 16.70
CA GLU A 26 11.02 0.91 15.32
C GLU A 26 12.51 0.91 14.97
N LEU A 27 13.37 1.25 15.92
CA LEU A 27 14.83 1.03 15.83
C LEU A 27 15.17 -0.43 15.53
N SER A 28 14.66 -1.37 16.33
CA SER A 28 14.96 -2.80 16.17
C SER A 28 14.41 -3.38 14.87
N LEU A 29 13.20 -2.98 14.48
CA LEU A 29 12.57 -3.40 13.22
C LEU A 29 13.31 -2.84 12.00
N GLY A 30 13.77 -1.59 12.06
CA GLY A 30 14.61 -0.98 11.03
C GLY A 30 15.92 -1.75 10.84
N ARG A 31 16.61 -2.09 11.94
CA ARG A 31 17.83 -2.92 11.89
C ARG A 31 17.58 -4.30 11.30
N LEU A 32 16.53 -4.98 11.75
CA LEU A 32 16.13 -6.29 11.23
C LEU A 32 15.94 -6.25 9.71
N LEU A 33 15.17 -5.27 9.22
CA LEU A 33 14.92 -5.11 7.79
C LEU A 33 16.24 -4.84 7.03
N ALA A 34 17.08 -3.94 7.55
CA ALA A 34 18.33 -3.56 6.92
C ALA A 34 19.31 -4.74 6.80
N GLU A 35 19.54 -5.46 7.90
CA GLU A 35 20.41 -6.64 7.93
C GLU A 35 19.91 -7.74 7.00
N SER A 36 18.59 -8.00 7.00
CA SER A 36 17.97 -9.04 6.17
C SER A 36 18.01 -8.73 4.67
N THR A 37 18.18 -7.46 4.30
CA THR A 37 18.14 -7.00 2.90
C THR A 37 19.45 -6.37 2.43
N GLY A 38 20.52 -6.46 3.23
CA GLY A 38 21.83 -5.91 2.89
C GLY A 38 21.90 -4.39 2.77
N ARG A 39 20.94 -3.65 3.36
CA ARG A 39 20.89 -2.19 3.32
C ARG A 39 21.54 -1.56 4.56
N SER A 40 21.95 -0.30 4.45
CA SER A 40 22.31 0.50 5.63
C SER A 40 21.07 0.83 6.46
N HIS A 41 21.27 1.16 7.74
CA HIS A 41 20.21 1.57 8.66
C HIS A 41 20.57 2.89 9.35
N ASP A 42 19.66 3.85 9.26
CA ASP A 42 19.69 5.08 10.06
C ASP A 42 18.46 5.14 10.97
N HIS A 43 18.66 5.64 12.20
CA HIS A 43 17.57 5.92 13.13
C HIS A 43 17.53 7.42 13.42
N VAL A 44 16.33 8.00 13.37
CA VAL A 44 16.12 9.44 13.57
C VAL A 44 14.98 9.68 14.54
N GLU A 45 15.06 10.81 15.24
CA GLU A 45 13.93 11.31 16.02
C GLU A 45 12.75 11.65 15.08
N PRO A 46 11.49 11.37 15.48
CA PRO A 46 10.32 11.67 14.65
C PRO A 46 10.27 13.12 14.14
N ALA A 47 10.64 14.08 14.98
CA ALA A 47 10.69 15.51 14.61
C ALA A 47 11.75 15.84 13.53
N GLY A 48 12.78 15.01 13.39
CA GLY A 48 13.83 15.16 12.37
C GLY A 48 13.57 14.36 11.08
N ALA A 49 12.53 13.52 11.05
CA ALA A 49 12.31 12.59 9.94
C ALA A 49 12.09 13.29 8.60
N SER A 50 11.31 14.39 8.55
CA SER A 50 11.09 15.15 7.32
C SER A 50 12.39 15.67 6.69
N PHE A 51 13.29 16.20 7.53
CA PHE A 51 14.59 16.67 7.05
C PHE A 51 15.46 15.51 6.57
N ALA A 52 15.50 14.41 7.32
CA ALA A 52 16.26 13.21 6.95
C ALA A 52 15.80 12.62 5.60
N LEU A 53 14.49 12.58 5.35
CA LEU A 53 13.90 12.13 4.09
C LEU A 53 14.24 13.07 2.93
N LEU A 54 14.15 14.39 3.12
CA LEU A 54 14.50 15.38 2.09
C LEU A 54 15.98 15.29 1.65
N GLN A 55 16.89 15.02 2.59
CA GLN A 55 18.32 14.81 2.29
C GLN A 55 18.56 13.56 1.42
N ARG A 56 17.61 12.62 1.42
CA ARG A 56 17.68 11.33 0.72
C ARG A 56 16.70 11.26 -0.45
N ARG A 57 16.26 12.40 -0.98
CA ARG A 57 15.16 12.44 -1.97
C ARG A 57 15.40 11.65 -3.26
N GLU A 58 16.65 11.40 -3.60
CA GLU A 58 17.03 10.63 -4.79
C GLU A 58 17.17 9.13 -4.49
N GLU A 59 17.26 8.75 -3.21
CA GLU A 59 17.46 7.38 -2.74
C GLU A 59 16.14 6.64 -2.49
N LYS A 60 16.18 5.31 -2.54
CA LYS A 60 15.09 4.45 -2.09
C LYS A 60 15.17 4.35 -0.57
N VAL A 61 14.09 4.73 0.13
CA VAL A 61 14.05 4.72 1.60
C VAL A 61 12.90 3.87 2.10
N ALA A 62 13.21 2.74 2.71
CA ALA A 62 12.25 1.97 3.49
C ALA A 62 12.11 2.60 4.87
N PHE A 63 11.00 3.31 5.11
CA PHE A 63 10.79 4.07 6.33
C PHE A 63 9.91 3.30 7.33
N VAL A 64 10.53 2.74 8.36
CA VAL A 64 9.87 1.99 9.43
C VAL A 64 9.45 2.94 10.54
N VAL A 65 8.16 3.07 10.77
CA VAL A 65 7.60 4.07 11.70
C VAL A 65 6.23 3.60 12.21
N ASP A 66 5.88 3.94 13.45
CA ASP A 66 4.52 3.75 13.95
C ASP A 66 3.56 4.87 13.49
N LEU A 67 2.25 4.68 13.70
CA LEU A 67 1.24 5.64 13.25
C LEU A 67 1.26 6.98 14.00
N GLU A 68 1.74 7.00 15.25
CA GLU A 68 1.83 8.21 16.08
C GLU A 68 2.98 9.10 15.60
N ALA A 69 4.17 8.51 15.45
CA ALA A 69 5.34 9.16 14.90
C ALA A 69 5.12 9.60 13.44
N LEU A 70 4.42 8.79 12.62
CA LEU A 70 4.02 9.19 11.27
C LEU A 70 3.07 10.41 11.29
N GLY A 71 2.14 10.46 12.24
CA GLY A 71 1.30 11.64 12.45
C GLY A 71 2.09 12.90 12.83
N ALA A 72 3.13 12.75 13.64
CA ALA A 72 4.00 13.86 14.06
C ALA A 72 4.81 14.50 12.91
N ILE A 73 5.02 13.77 11.81
CA ILE A 73 5.66 14.29 10.58
C ILE A 73 4.77 15.31 9.87
N GLY A 74 3.44 15.19 10.02
CA GLY A 74 2.45 16.13 9.49
C GLY A 74 2.27 16.11 7.97
N THR A 75 2.98 15.22 7.26
CA THR A 75 2.84 15.01 5.81
C THR A 75 3.15 13.57 5.46
N TRP A 76 2.61 13.08 4.35
CA TRP A 76 2.99 11.79 3.81
C TRP A 76 4.46 11.80 3.34
N PRO A 77 5.32 10.86 3.79
CA PRO A 77 6.74 10.81 3.44
C PRO A 77 7.03 10.81 1.92
N GLY A 78 6.20 10.13 1.13
CA GLY A 78 6.35 10.08 -0.34
C GLY A 78 6.17 11.45 -1.03
N LEU A 79 5.56 12.44 -0.36
CA LEU A 79 5.49 13.81 -0.88
C LEU A 79 6.84 14.54 -0.78
N LEU A 80 7.67 14.17 0.20
CA LEU A 80 9.00 14.73 0.38
C LEU A 80 10.01 14.09 -0.57
N ALA A 81 9.87 12.79 -0.82
CA ALA A 81 10.76 12.01 -1.67
C ALA A 81 10.00 10.87 -2.38
N PRO A 82 10.03 10.79 -3.72
CA PRO A 82 9.12 9.94 -4.50
C PRO A 82 9.40 8.44 -4.40
N ARG A 83 10.59 8.03 -3.93
CA ARG A 83 11.01 6.63 -3.75
C ARG A 83 10.96 6.16 -2.29
N VAL A 84 10.21 6.88 -1.43
CA VAL A 84 10.00 6.47 -0.03
C VAL A 84 8.81 5.53 0.04
N GLY A 85 9.02 4.36 0.63
CA GLY A 85 7.95 3.47 1.06
C GLY A 85 7.86 3.44 2.58
N VAL A 86 6.65 3.47 3.11
CA VAL A 86 6.39 3.49 4.55
C VAL A 86 6.01 2.09 5.02
N LEU A 87 6.71 1.58 6.03
CA LEU A 87 6.37 0.33 6.72
C LEU A 87 5.77 0.65 8.08
N THR A 88 4.45 0.67 8.12
CA THR A 88 3.66 0.90 9.35
C THR A 88 2.44 -0.03 9.39
N GLY A 89 1.65 0.01 10.46
CA GLY A 89 0.44 -0.79 10.62
C GLY A 89 -0.36 -0.40 11.86
N ARG A 90 -1.58 -0.92 12.02
CA ARG A 90 -2.39 -0.65 13.21
C ARG A 90 -1.84 -1.35 14.45
N GLY A 91 -1.96 -0.65 15.58
CA GLY A 91 -1.57 -1.12 16.90
C GLY A 91 -0.07 -1.12 17.15
N VAL A 92 0.29 -1.63 18.34
CA VAL A 92 1.58 -2.33 18.51
C VAL A 92 1.63 -3.46 17.47
N ASP A 93 2.67 -4.25 17.25
CA ASP A 93 2.71 -5.29 16.19
C ASP A 93 2.50 -4.88 14.71
N GLY A 94 1.77 -3.82 14.37
CA GLY A 94 1.48 -3.39 12.99
C GLY A 94 2.75 -3.23 12.12
N PRO A 95 3.71 -2.37 12.50
CA PRO A 95 4.97 -2.24 11.78
C PRO A 95 5.77 -3.56 11.68
N LEU A 96 5.72 -4.41 12.71
CA LEU A 96 6.39 -5.72 12.69
C LEU A 96 5.77 -6.63 11.62
N ARG A 97 4.44 -6.74 11.57
CA ARG A 97 3.74 -7.57 10.57
C ARG A 97 4.11 -7.11 9.15
N HIS A 98 4.13 -5.81 8.92
CA HIS A 98 4.46 -5.25 7.61
C HIS A 98 5.93 -5.47 7.22
N VAL A 99 6.87 -5.32 8.17
CA VAL A 99 8.30 -5.67 7.95
C VAL A 99 8.43 -7.15 7.61
N LEU A 100 7.78 -8.06 8.34
CA LEU A 100 7.82 -9.50 8.05
C LEU A 100 7.20 -9.83 6.68
N ALA A 101 6.11 -9.17 6.30
CA ALA A 101 5.52 -9.31 4.97
C ALA A 101 6.49 -8.88 3.85
N SER A 102 7.25 -7.80 4.06
CA SER A 102 8.29 -7.34 3.13
C SER A 102 9.45 -8.33 2.98
N LEU A 103 9.80 -9.05 4.05
CA LEU A 103 10.87 -10.06 4.03
C LEU A 103 10.41 -11.40 3.43
N THR A 104 9.11 -11.59 3.27
CA THR A 104 8.56 -12.82 2.68
C THR A 104 8.62 -12.73 1.16
N PRO A 105 9.22 -13.73 0.46
CA PRO A 105 9.31 -13.72 -0.99
C PRO A 105 7.94 -13.48 -1.64
N PRO A 106 7.85 -12.63 -2.69
CA PRO A 106 6.62 -12.42 -3.43
C PRO A 106 6.15 -13.71 -4.09
N ARG A 107 4.86 -13.79 -4.37
CA ARG A 107 4.27 -14.92 -5.10
C ARG A 107 4.51 -14.68 -6.58
N LEU A 108 5.60 -15.27 -7.04
CA LEU A 108 5.97 -15.28 -8.44
C LEU A 108 4.90 -16.06 -9.24
N ASP A 109 4.59 -15.63 -10.46
CA ASP A 109 3.69 -16.30 -11.43
C ASP A 109 2.17 -16.05 -11.29
N LEU A 110 1.77 -14.95 -10.64
CA LEU A 110 0.37 -14.55 -10.55
C LEU A 110 -0.02 -13.56 -11.66
N PRO A 111 -1.30 -13.54 -12.11
CA PRO A 111 -1.76 -12.56 -13.07
C PRO A 111 -1.94 -11.18 -12.42
N ASP A 112 -1.70 -10.12 -13.21
CA ASP A 112 -2.16 -8.78 -12.87
C ASP A 112 -3.66 -8.67 -13.17
N ARG A 113 -4.42 -7.98 -12.32
CA ARG A 113 -5.86 -7.77 -12.47
C ARG A 113 -6.21 -6.31 -12.32
N THR A 114 -7.14 -5.83 -13.14
CA THR A 114 -7.60 -4.45 -13.12
C THR A 114 -9.11 -4.39 -12.92
N VAL A 115 -9.52 -3.64 -11.90
CA VAL A 115 -10.92 -3.35 -11.58
C VAL A 115 -11.22 -1.91 -11.96
N ILE A 116 -12.17 -1.69 -12.86
CA ILE A 116 -12.58 -0.36 -13.30
C ILE A 116 -14.09 -0.23 -13.14
N ALA A 117 -14.54 0.77 -12.38
CA ALA A 117 -15.97 1.01 -12.24
C ALA A 117 -16.63 1.30 -13.60
N PRO A 118 -17.85 0.81 -13.86
CA PRO A 118 -18.45 0.78 -15.21
C PRO A 118 -18.76 2.17 -15.78
N TRP A 119 -18.76 3.21 -14.94
CA TRP A 119 -18.95 4.60 -15.36
C TRP A 119 -17.65 5.31 -15.75
N LEU A 120 -16.50 4.64 -15.67
CA LEU A 120 -15.20 5.20 -16.04
C LEU A 120 -14.75 4.70 -17.43
N PRO A 121 -13.96 5.51 -18.16
CA PRO A 121 -13.28 5.05 -19.37
C PRO A 121 -12.47 3.77 -19.11
N GLY A 122 -12.41 2.88 -20.09
CA GLY A 122 -11.65 1.62 -19.97
C GLY A 122 -12.38 0.48 -19.24
N ALA A 123 -13.59 0.70 -18.70
CA ALA A 123 -14.35 -0.36 -18.03
C ALA A 123 -14.58 -1.62 -18.88
N THR A 124 -14.72 -1.47 -20.21
CA THR A 124 -14.90 -2.60 -21.13
C THR A 124 -13.68 -3.51 -21.27
N THR A 125 -12.50 -3.06 -20.80
CA THR A 125 -11.25 -3.82 -20.82
C THR A 125 -10.81 -4.26 -19.41
N ALA A 126 -11.63 -4.03 -18.39
CA ALA A 126 -11.34 -4.43 -17.02
C ALA A 126 -11.57 -5.94 -16.81
N ASP A 127 -10.85 -6.53 -15.86
CA ASP A 127 -11.09 -7.90 -15.41
C ASP A 127 -12.37 -8.01 -14.56
N ALA A 128 -12.74 -6.92 -13.87
CA ALA A 128 -13.95 -6.80 -13.07
C ALA A 128 -14.45 -5.35 -13.01
N ALA A 129 -15.75 -5.17 -12.81
CA ALA A 129 -16.42 -3.88 -12.63
C ALA A 129 -17.38 -3.86 -11.42
N THR A 130 -17.68 -5.03 -10.85
CA THR A 130 -18.62 -5.24 -9.73
C THR A 130 -17.96 -5.93 -8.53
N LEU A 131 -18.56 -5.81 -7.36
CA LEU A 131 -18.12 -6.48 -6.13
C LEU A 131 -18.25 -7.99 -6.26
N GLU A 132 -19.31 -8.48 -6.90
CA GLU A 132 -19.47 -9.90 -7.22
C GLU A 132 -18.30 -10.43 -8.06
N GLU A 133 -17.92 -9.73 -9.14
CA GLU A 133 -16.77 -10.11 -9.97
C GLU A 133 -15.46 -10.04 -9.18
N VAL A 134 -15.26 -9.00 -8.35
CA VAL A 134 -14.08 -8.91 -7.48
C VAL A 134 -13.99 -10.10 -6.52
N ARG A 135 -15.12 -10.57 -5.98
CA ARG A 135 -15.16 -11.80 -5.17
C ARG A 135 -14.91 -13.06 -5.99
N ALA A 136 -15.35 -13.09 -7.24
CA ALA A 136 -15.11 -14.23 -8.13
C ALA A 136 -13.64 -14.32 -8.57
N MET A 137 -12.90 -13.21 -8.55
CA MET A 137 -11.45 -13.16 -8.81
C MET A 137 -10.59 -13.80 -7.69
N THR A 138 -11.17 -14.52 -6.72
CA THR A 138 -10.42 -15.17 -5.65
C THR A 138 -9.31 -16.08 -6.19
N GLY A 139 -8.11 -15.88 -5.65
CA GLY A 139 -6.92 -16.62 -6.04
C GLY A 139 -5.82 -15.67 -6.53
N THR A 140 -4.93 -15.32 -5.59
CA THR A 140 -3.54 -14.89 -5.82
C THR A 140 -3.33 -14.02 -7.07
N THR A 141 -3.52 -12.70 -6.94
CA THR A 141 -3.16 -11.68 -7.94
C THR A 141 -1.77 -11.08 -7.60
N SER A 142 -0.91 -10.81 -8.59
CA SER A 142 0.37 -10.12 -8.36
C SER A 142 0.13 -8.63 -8.11
N LEU A 143 -0.46 -7.95 -9.09
CA LEU A 143 -0.86 -6.55 -9.03
C LEU A 143 -2.37 -6.46 -9.20
N LEU A 144 -3.08 -6.00 -8.18
CA LEU A 144 -4.50 -5.68 -8.24
C LEU A 144 -4.68 -4.17 -8.31
N SER A 145 -5.15 -3.67 -9.45
CA SER A 145 -5.41 -2.24 -9.64
C SER A 145 -6.88 -1.91 -9.51
N PHE A 146 -7.20 -0.80 -8.85
CA PHE A 146 -8.53 -0.23 -8.76
C PHE A 146 -8.57 1.18 -9.36
N ALA A 147 -9.47 1.38 -10.32
CA ALA A 147 -9.91 2.69 -10.80
C ALA A 147 -11.40 2.84 -10.49
N SER A 148 -11.71 3.62 -9.46
CA SER A 148 -13.09 3.90 -9.06
C SER A 148 -13.16 5.13 -8.17
N HIS A 149 -14.37 5.65 -7.94
CA HIS A 149 -14.60 6.61 -6.87
C HIS A 149 -14.39 5.95 -5.51
N GLY A 150 -13.56 6.58 -4.69
CA GLY A 150 -13.28 6.12 -3.34
C GLY A 150 -12.92 7.26 -2.40
N ARG A 151 -12.65 6.86 -1.17
CA ARG A 151 -12.15 7.70 -0.09
C ARG A 151 -11.06 6.91 0.63
N GLU A 152 -10.41 7.56 1.58
CA GLU A 152 -9.42 6.95 2.47
C GLU A 152 -9.89 5.63 3.11
N CYS A 153 -11.20 5.47 3.33
CA CYS A 153 -11.76 4.32 4.00
C CYS A 153 -12.44 3.27 3.09
N SER A 154 -12.60 3.55 1.79
CA SER A 154 -13.41 2.67 0.91
C SER A 154 -13.24 2.92 -0.58
N ILE A 155 -13.54 1.89 -1.38
CA ILE A 155 -13.73 1.97 -2.83
C ILE A 155 -15.20 1.61 -3.13
N ASN A 156 -15.88 2.42 -3.95
CA ASN A 156 -17.26 2.15 -4.35
C ASN A 156 -17.28 1.28 -5.62
N LEU A 157 -18.24 0.37 -5.72
CA LEU A 157 -18.58 -0.40 -6.91
C LEU A 157 -20.11 -0.29 -7.13
N PRO A 158 -20.65 -0.66 -8.30
CA PRO A 158 -22.08 -0.51 -8.61
C PRO A 158 -23.03 -1.26 -7.66
N ASP A 159 -22.59 -2.41 -7.20
CA ASP A 159 -23.32 -3.41 -6.40
C ASP A 159 -22.78 -3.53 -4.97
N GLY A 160 -21.87 -2.63 -4.56
CA GLY A 160 -21.33 -2.66 -3.21
C GLY A 160 -20.09 -1.81 -2.99
N MET A 161 -19.33 -2.13 -1.95
CA MET A 161 -18.11 -1.40 -1.61
C MET A 161 -17.04 -2.26 -0.96
N ILE A 162 -15.78 -1.88 -1.19
CA ILE A 162 -14.61 -2.41 -0.51
C ILE A 162 -14.26 -1.48 0.65
N CYS A 163 -13.93 -2.02 1.81
CA CYS A 163 -13.94 -1.28 3.07
C CYS A 163 -12.69 -1.49 3.92
N GLY A 164 -12.11 -0.40 4.42
CA GLY A 164 -10.87 -0.40 5.21
C GLY A 164 -11.03 -0.70 6.70
N ARG A 165 -12.23 -1.03 7.19
CA ARG A 165 -12.46 -1.27 8.63
C ARG A 165 -11.87 -2.62 9.08
N SER A 166 -11.03 -2.58 10.12
CA SER A 166 -10.47 -3.79 10.75
C SER A 166 -11.55 -4.59 11.51
N ARG A 167 -11.30 -5.89 11.68
CA ARG A 167 -12.15 -6.81 12.47
C ARG A 167 -11.91 -6.67 13.99
N GLU A 168 -10.70 -6.28 14.36
CA GLU A 168 -10.28 -6.10 15.75
C GLU A 168 -10.54 -4.66 16.21
N GLY A 169 -11.27 -4.53 17.32
CA GLY A 169 -11.18 -3.36 18.16
C GLY A 169 -12.36 -2.40 18.13
N ARG A 170 -12.45 -1.66 19.23
CA ARG A 170 -13.48 -0.72 19.65
C ARG A 170 -14.05 0.16 18.54
N ARG A 171 -15.29 0.62 18.73
CA ARG A 171 -15.81 1.79 17.99
C ARG A 171 -14.72 2.87 17.95
N PRO A 172 -14.40 3.42 16.77
CA PRO A 172 -13.37 4.45 16.64
C PRO A 172 -13.68 5.56 17.65
N ARG A 173 -12.65 6.08 18.32
CA ARG A 173 -12.81 7.27 19.16
C ARG A 173 -13.20 8.41 18.24
N VAL A 174 -14.43 8.89 18.37
CA VAL A 174 -14.91 10.06 17.64
C VAL A 174 -14.07 11.26 18.08
N VAL A 175 -13.12 11.67 17.25
CA VAL A 175 -12.19 12.77 17.56
C VAL A 175 -12.91 14.13 17.47
N HIS A 176 -14.04 14.22 16.76
CA HIS A 176 -14.91 15.39 16.73
C HIS A 176 -16.38 15.02 16.45
N ALA A 177 -17.33 15.56 17.22
CA ALA A 177 -18.77 15.33 17.02
C ALA A 177 -19.35 15.99 15.75
N ALA A 178 -18.60 16.87 15.09
CA ALA A 178 -19.02 17.63 13.90
C ALA A 178 -18.59 16.99 12.56
N THR A 179 -17.75 15.97 12.58
CA THR A 179 -17.32 15.26 11.36
C THR A 179 -18.42 14.31 10.93
N ARG A 180 -18.87 14.39 9.67
CA ARG A 180 -19.74 13.37 9.09
C ARG A 180 -19.02 12.04 9.22
N MET A 181 -19.58 11.14 10.03
CA MET A 181 -19.02 9.80 10.21
C MET A 181 -18.91 9.14 8.83
N PRO A 182 -17.73 8.63 8.44
CA PRO A 182 -17.61 7.80 7.26
C PRO A 182 -18.64 6.69 7.29
N PRO A 183 -19.12 6.27 6.12
CA PRO A 183 -20.01 5.14 6.01
C PRO A 183 -19.54 3.96 6.87
N CYS A 184 -18.27 3.56 6.72
CA CYS A 184 -17.65 2.45 7.45
C CYS A 184 -17.65 2.56 9.00
N LEU A 185 -17.91 3.73 9.60
CA LEU A 185 -18.00 3.90 11.06
C LEU A 185 -19.41 3.72 11.64
N GLN A 186 -20.46 3.72 10.82
CA GLN A 186 -21.79 3.40 11.30
C GLN A 186 -21.81 1.90 11.70
N GLY A 187 -22.54 1.47 12.73
CA GLY A 187 -22.70 0.03 13.07
C GLY A 187 -21.48 -0.77 13.61
N HIS A 188 -21.68 -2.10 13.74
CA HIS A 188 -20.67 -3.09 14.11
C HIS A 188 -20.05 -3.70 12.83
N GLY A 189 -18.80 -3.34 12.49
CA GLY A 189 -18.13 -3.77 11.25
C GLY A 189 -18.27 -2.76 10.10
N CYS A 190 -17.80 -3.09 8.89
CA CYS A 190 -18.10 -2.22 7.75
C CYS A 190 -19.63 -2.11 7.61
N TYR A 191 -20.20 -0.93 7.54
CA TYR A 191 -21.65 -0.79 7.46
C TYR A 191 -22.03 0.49 6.73
N ARG A 192 -23.22 0.46 6.18
CA ARG A 192 -23.95 1.52 5.49
C ARG A 192 -25.39 1.12 5.76
N GLU A 193 -26.22 2.00 6.32
CA GLU A 193 -27.59 1.62 6.72
C GLU A 193 -28.44 1.11 5.55
N ASP A 194 -28.10 1.53 4.34
CA ASP A 194 -28.72 1.14 3.08
C ASP A 194 -28.07 -0.08 2.40
N LEU A 195 -26.96 -0.61 2.91
CA LEU A 195 -26.27 -1.78 2.35
C LEU A 195 -26.36 -2.98 3.29
N SER A 196 -26.60 -4.14 2.70
CA SER A 196 -26.55 -5.42 3.40
C SER A 196 -25.10 -5.90 3.58
N PRO A 197 -24.81 -6.82 4.52
CA PRO A 197 -23.47 -7.39 4.67
C PRO A 197 -22.90 -8.02 3.39
N SER A 198 -23.77 -8.53 2.49
CA SER A 198 -23.34 -9.07 1.20
C SER A 198 -22.88 -8.00 0.21
N ASP A 199 -23.17 -6.72 0.44
CA ASP A 199 -22.76 -5.61 -0.44
C ASP A 199 -21.41 -5.01 0.02
N LEU A 200 -20.76 -5.64 1.00
CA LEU A 200 -19.55 -5.15 1.64
C LEU A 200 -18.42 -6.19 1.53
N LEU A 201 -17.24 -5.78 1.10
CA LEU A 201 -16.02 -6.59 1.12
C LEU A 201 -14.95 -5.93 1.98
N PRO A 202 -14.52 -6.54 3.11
CA PRO A 202 -13.38 -6.03 3.86
C PRO A 202 -12.11 -6.08 3.01
N ALA A 203 -11.36 -4.98 2.95
CA ALA A 203 -10.19 -4.89 2.08
C ALA A 203 -9.09 -5.90 2.44
N ARG A 204 -8.97 -6.29 3.71
CA ARG A 204 -8.04 -7.37 4.15
C ARG A 204 -8.32 -8.74 3.52
N GLU A 205 -9.52 -8.94 2.97
CA GLU A 205 -9.93 -10.20 2.34
C GLU A 205 -9.57 -10.22 0.85
N LEU A 206 -9.03 -9.12 0.30
CA LEU A 206 -8.44 -9.09 -1.03
C LEU A 206 -7.07 -9.79 -1.00
N ASP A 207 -6.88 -10.75 -1.90
CA ASP A 207 -5.66 -11.54 -1.98
C ASP A 207 -4.77 -11.11 -3.16
N ALA A 208 -3.92 -10.11 -2.92
CA ALA A 208 -2.99 -9.60 -3.91
C ALA A 208 -1.65 -9.20 -3.27
N ASP A 209 -0.53 -9.41 -3.98
CA ASP A 209 0.79 -9.04 -3.47
C ASP A 209 0.96 -7.53 -3.39
N VAL A 210 0.56 -6.83 -4.45
CA VAL A 210 0.57 -5.36 -4.56
C VAL A 210 -0.81 -4.88 -4.97
N VAL A 211 -1.28 -3.83 -4.32
CA VAL A 211 -2.54 -3.18 -4.68
C VAL A 211 -2.28 -1.74 -5.10
N LEU A 212 -2.73 -1.38 -6.30
CA LEU A 212 -2.77 -0.01 -6.77
C LEU A 212 -4.19 0.54 -6.60
N VAL A 213 -4.33 1.67 -5.91
CA VAL A 213 -5.64 2.31 -5.70
C VAL A 213 -5.61 3.74 -6.24
N THR A 214 -6.24 3.94 -7.40
CA THR A 214 -6.46 5.28 -7.98
C THR A 214 -7.78 5.86 -7.48
N ALA A 215 -7.80 6.26 -6.21
CA ALA A 215 -8.92 6.93 -5.57
C ALA A 215 -8.41 7.97 -4.55
N CYS A 216 -9.21 8.99 -4.26
CA CYS A 216 -8.84 10.05 -3.33
C CYS A 216 -8.37 9.52 -1.97
N ASN A 217 -7.21 10.00 -1.49
CA ASN A 217 -6.60 9.68 -0.20
C ASN A 217 -6.41 8.19 0.08
N ALA A 218 -6.24 7.34 -0.93
CA ALA A 218 -6.15 5.90 -0.73
C ALA A 218 -5.01 5.44 0.19
N VAL A 219 -3.93 6.22 0.35
CA VAL A 219 -2.73 5.84 1.17
C VAL A 219 -2.28 6.91 2.17
N ALA A 220 -3.01 8.02 2.32
CA ALA A 220 -2.52 9.29 2.91
C ALA A 220 -2.30 9.34 4.45
N LEU A 221 -1.74 8.30 5.07
CA LEU A 221 -1.56 8.20 6.54
C LEU A 221 -0.77 9.39 7.11
N GLY A 222 -1.20 9.93 8.26
CA GLY A 222 -0.54 11.07 8.92
C GLY A 222 -1.22 12.43 8.69
N GLY A 223 -1.98 12.58 7.60
CA GLY A 223 -2.77 13.79 7.28
C GLY A 223 -4.25 13.51 7.01
N ASN A 224 -4.70 12.34 7.47
CA ASN A 224 -6.00 11.78 7.14
C ASN A 224 -7.17 12.67 7.60
N ALA A 225 -8.21 12.71 6.78
CA ALA A 225 -9.51 13.22 7.22
C ALA A 225 -10.20 12.20 8.14
N GLU A 226 -9.86 10.92 8.00
CA GLU A 226 -10.49 9.81 8.70
C GLU A 226 -9.55 9.12 9.71
N PRO A 227 -10.10 8.45 10.75
CA PRO A 227 -9.29 7.72 11.71
C PRO A 227 -8.63 6.49 11.07
N TYR A 228 -7.40 6.16 11.51
CA TYR A 228 -6.63 5.02 10.97
C TYR A 228 -7.36 3.69 11.04
N GLU A 229 -8.25 3.51 12.01
CA GLU A 229 -9.09 2.33 12.22
C GLU A 229 -9.93 1.93 10.99
N VAL A 230 -10.14 2.86 10.05
CA VAL A 230 -10.85 2.59 8.80
C VAL A 230 -10.08 2.84 7.53
N SER A 231 -8.78 3.15 7.64
CA SER A 231 -7.90 3.27 6.48
C SER A 231 -7.95 2.02 5.59
N LEU A 232 -8.26 2.23 4.31
CA LEU A 232 -8.26 1.21 3.28
C LEU A 232 -6.87 0.57 3.14
N ALA A 233 -5.83 1.38 2.98
CA ALA A 233 -4.46 0.89 2.81
C ALA A 233 -3.98 0.07 4.01
N LEU A 234 -4.27 0.50 5.25
CA LEU A 234 -3.92 -0.29 6.44
C LEU A 234 -4.67 -1.62 6.48
N SER A 235 -5.93 -1.66 6.06
CA SER A 235 -6.65 -2.93 5.98
C SER A 235 -6.12 -3.86 4.89
N LEU A 236 -5.64 -3.34 3.76
CA LEU A 236 -5.04 -4.16 2.71
C LEU A 236 -3.78 -4.87 3.23
N ILE A 237 -2.87 -4.13 3.88
CA ILE A 237 -1.62 -4.71 4.43
C ILE A 237 -1.82 -5.59 5.66
N GLU A 238 -2.97 -5.50 6.35
CA GLU A 238 -3.36 -6.45 7.40
C GLU A 238 -3.83 -7.79 6.82
N GLY A 239 -4.19 -7.82 5.53
CA GLY A 239 -4.48 -9.03 4.78
C GLY A 239 -3.22 -9.71 4.29
N THR A 240 -3.22 -10.12 3.01
CA THR A 240 -2.06 -10.75 2.36
C THR A 240 -1.22 -9.77 1.54
N CYS A 241 -1.64 -8.51 1.47
CA CYS A 241 -0.96 -7.48 0.69
C CYS A 241 0.38 -7.08 1.31
N ARG A 242 1.43 -7.06 0.49
CA ARG A 242 2.77 -6.62 0.90
C ARG A 242 2.98 -5.13 0.68
N ALA A 243 2.27 -4.53 -0.28
CA ALA A 243 2.41 -3.12 -0.57
C ALA A 243 1.17 -2.52 -1.22
N VAL A 244 0.86 -1.27 -0.86
CA VAL A 244 -0.20 -0.48 -1.47
C VAL A 244 0.41 0.77 -2.08
N ILE A 245 0.16 0.98 -3.37
CA ILE A 245 0.40 2.26 -4.06
C ILE A 245 -0.95 2.95 -4.13
N GLY A 246 -1.04 4.20 -3.69
CA GLY A 246 -2.31 4.92 -3.71
C GLY A 246 -2.16 6.42 -3.70
N ALA A 247 -3.23 7.14 -4.03
CA ALA A 247 -3.17 8.59 -4.06
C ALA A 247 -3.08 9.22 -2.66
N VAL A 248 -2.39 10.36 -2.61
CA VAL A 248 -2.31 11.27 -1.48
C VAL A 248 -2.98 12.58 -1.91
N GLY A 249 -4.15 12.88 -1.34
CA GLY A 249 -4.99 14.01 -1.74
C GLY A 249 -6.11 13.66 -2.71
N SER A 250 -6.63 14.68 -3.39
CA SER A 250 -7.65 14.54 -4.44
C SER A 250 -7.04 13.85 -5.66
N HIS A 251 -7.77 12.88 -6.22
CA HIS A 251 -7.29 12.07 -7.32
C HIS A 251 -8.45 11.61 -8.19
N ALA A 252 -8.40 11.96 -9.47
CA ALA A 252 -9.27 11.35 -10.46
C ALA A 252 -8.81 9.90 -10.72
N PRO A 253 -9.70 8.93 -10.92
CA PRO A 253 -9.31 7.57 -11.26
C PRO A 253 -8.76 7.52 -12.70
N HIS A 254 -7.55 6.99 -12.87
CA HIS A 254 -6.83 6.91 -14.15
C HIS A 254 -6.48 5.44 -14.45
N PRO A 255 -7.23 4.75 -15.33
CA PRO A 255 -6.97 3.36 -15.71
C PRO A 255 -5.54 3.09 -16.19
N GLU A 256 -4.93 4.04 -16.88
CA GLU A 256 -3.57 3.98 -17.41
C GLU A 256 -2.47 3.88 -16.32
N ALA A 257 -2.80 4.26 -15.07
CA ALA A 257 -1.89 4.11 -13.94
C ALA A 257 -1.47 2.65 -13.72
N ALA A 258 -2.39 1.71 -13.99
CA ALA A 258 -2.14 0.27 -13.85
C ALA A 258 -1.02 -0.18 -14.79
N SER A 259 -1.08 0.22 -16.06
CA SER A 259 -0.06 -0.15 -17.05
C SER A 259 1.31 0.40 -16.70
N ILE A 260 1.39 1.65 -16.20
CA ILE A 260 2.68 2.26 -15.83
C ILE A 260 3.36 1.44 -14.73
N VAL A 261 2.63 1.10 -13.66
CA VAL A 261 3.18 0.29 -12.56
C VAL A 261 3.54 -1.11 -13.06
N ALA A 262 2.66 -1.75 -13.84
CA ALA A 262 2.89 -3.09 -14.34
C ALA A 262 4.12 -3.17 -15.26
N ASP A 263 4.35 -2.16 -16.11
CA ASP A 263 5.47 -2.13 -17.04
C ASP A 263 6.82 -1.97 -16.32
N GLU A 264 6.89 -1.11 -15.30
CA GLU A 264 8.08 -0.98 -14.44
C GLU A 264 8.38 -2.29 -13.72
N LEU A 265 7.35 -2.92 -13.14
CA LEU A 265 7.49 -4.18 -12.44
C LEU A 265 7.95 -5.33 -13.36
N ARG A 266 7.43 -5.40 -14.60
CA ARG A 266 7.89 -6.35 -15.62
C ARG A 266 9.31 -6.09 -16.11
N ALA A 267 9.78 -4.84 -15.99
CA ALA A 267 11.16 -4.46 -16.29
C ALA A 267 12.15 -4.76 -15.14
N ASP A 268 11.76 -5.59 -14.15
CA ASP A 268 12.55 -5.93 -12.95
C ASP A 268 12.94 -4.69 -12.12
N ARG A 269 12.09 -3.65 -12.16
CA ARG A 269 12.19 -2.50 -11.27
C ARG A 269 11.46 -2.79 -9.96
N ASP A 270 11.90 -2.11 -8.92
CA ASP A 270 11.27 -2.21 -7.60
C ASP A 270 10.11 -1.22 -7.45
N LEU A 271 9.36 -1.40 -6.36
CA LEU A 271 8.18 -0.58 -6.06
C LEU A 271 8.51 0.91 -5.91
N GLY A 272 9.71 1.26 -5.45
CA GLY A 272 10.15 2.64 -5.33
C GLY A 272 10.27 3.30 -6.70
N ASP A 273 10.92 2.63 -7.65
CA ASP A 273 11.03 3.11 -9.03
C ASP A 273 9.66 3.15 -9.73
N ALA A 274 8.82 2.13 -9.56
CA ALA A 274 7.47 2.10 -10.13
C ALA A 274 6.58 3.26 -9.59
N THR A 275 6.67 3.54 -8.29
CA THR A 275 5.95 4.66 -7.65
C THR A 275 6.47 6.01 -8.16
N ALA A 276 7.78 6.15 -8.34
CA ALA A 276 8.38 7.36 -8.89
C ALA A 276 7.99 7.58 -10.37
N ALA A 277 7.96 6.53 -11.17
CA ALA A 277 7.53 6.58 -12.57
C ALA A 277 6.06 6.99 -12.68
N LEU A 278 5.17 6.43 -11.84
CA LEU A 278 3.77 6.82 -11.79
C LEU A 278 3.59 8.30 -11.40
N ASN A 279 4.33 8.77 -10.40
CA ASN A 279 4.34 10.19 -10.03
C ASN A 279 4.84 11.10 -11.17
N ALA A 280 5.85 10.68 -11.92
CA ALA A 280 6.37 11.43 -13.06
C ALA A 280 5.36 11.50 -14.22
N ALA A 281 4.71 10.38 -14.54
CA ALA A 281 3.67 10.33 -15.55
C ALA A 281 2.44 11.16 -15.15
N GLY A 282 2.07 11.13 -13.87
CA GLY A 282 0.97 11.90 -13.30
C GLY A 282 1.07 13.40 -13.54
N ALA A 283 2.29 13.95 -13.63
CA ALA A 283 2.51 15.36 -13.96
C ALA A 283 2.03 15.78 -15.36
N THR A 284 1.74 14.81 -16.23
CA THR A 284 1.32 15.03 -17.62
C THR A 284 -0.16 14.69 -17.89
N LEU A 285 -0.90 14.23 -16.88
CA LEU A 285 -2.31 13.86 -17.02
C LEU A 285 -3.24 15.09 -16.93
N VAL A 286 -4.35 15.06 -17.67
CA VAL A 286 -5.23 16.23 -17.93
C VAL A 286 -6.18 16.55 -16.77
N ASP A 287 -6.35 15.63 -15.83
CA ASP A 287 -7.19 15.76 -14.63
C ASP A 287 -6.32 15.74 -13.36
N PRO A 288 -6.83 16.13 -12.17
CA PRO A 288 -6.02 16.10 -10.96
C PRO A 288 -5.57 14.68 -10.63
N PHE A 289 -4.37 14.33 -11.08
CA PHE A 289 -3.62 13.17 -10.65
C PHE A 289 -2.79 13.59 -9.44
N GLY A 290 -3.41 13.51 -8.26
CA GLY A 290 -2.69 13.70 -7.00
C GLY A 290 -1.47 12.77 -6.93
N ARG A 291 -0.39 13.23 -6.27
CA ARG A 291 0.79 12.38 -6.06
C ARG A 291 0.40 11.07 -5.40
N VAL A 292 1.07 10.00 -5.78
CA VAL A 292 0.91 8.68 -5.18
C VAL A 292 1.98 8.42 -4.12
N GLY A 293 1.60 7.66 -3.11
CA GLY A 293 2.46 7.17 -2.04
C GLY A 293 2.57 5.65 -2.05
N LEU A 294 3.63 5.13 -1.44
CA LEU A 294 3.87 3.71 -1.23
C LEU A 294 3.79 3.35 0.25
N LEU A 295 2.79 2.56 0.62
CA LEU A 295 2.74 1.85 1.91
C LEU A 295 3.33 0.45 1.67
N GLY A 296 4.61 0.27 1.93
CA GLY A 296 5.38 -0.92 1.57
C GLY A 296 6.88 -0.64 1.56
N ASP A 297 7.68 -1.68 1.28
CA ASP A 297 9.12 -1.54 1.07
C ASP A 297 9.42 -1.11 -0.39
N PRO A 298 10.08 0.04 -0.64
CA PRO A 298 10.39 0.49 -1.99
C PRO A 298 11.40 -0.41 -2.70
N GLY A 299 12.19 -1.22 -1.98
CA GLY A 299 13.13 -2.15 -2.58
C GLY A 299 12.50 -3.49 -3.00
N LEU A 300 11.20 -3.70 -2.74
CA LEU A 300 10.53 -4.95 -3.06
C LEU A 300 10.33 -5.09 -4.58
N ARG A 301 10.61 -6.28 -5.10
CA ARG A 301 10.40 -6.67 -6.51
C ARG A 301 9.36 -7.78 -6.61
N PRO A 302 8.08 -7.45 -6.78
CA PRO A 302 6.97 -8.40 -6.67
C PRO A 302 6.81 -9.36 -7.86
N VAL A 303 7.54 -9.17 -8.97
CA VAL A 303 7.39 -10.00 -10.18
C VAL A 303 8.59 -10.91 -10.37
N ALA A 304 8.33 -12.13 -10.87
CA ALA A 304 9.38 -13.10 -11.13
C ALA A 304 10.38 -12.48 -12.12
N ARG A 305 11.69 -12.55 -11.81
CA ARG A 305 12.70 -12.38 -12.85
C ARG A 305 12.31 -13.31 -13.99
N ALA A 306 11.96 -12.76 -15.14
CA ALA A 306 11.89 -13.56 -16.36
C ALA A 306 13.23 -14.30 -16.41
N ASN A 307 13.20 -15.62 -16.21
CA ASN A 307 14.41 -16.42 -16.15
C ASN A 307 15.19 -16.14 -17.42
N LYS A 308 16.29 -15.37 -17.33
CA LYS A 308 17.37 -15.41 -18.31
C LYS A 308 18.05 -16.77 -18.16
N ARG A 309 17.33 -17.84 -18.48
CA ARG A 309 17.90 -19.16 -18.72
C ARG A 309 17.91 -19.38 -20.22
N ALA A 310 19.14 -19.46 -20.73
CA ALA A 310 19.58 -19.94 -22.04
C ALA A 310 19.30 -19.04 -23.26
N ALA A 311 20.27 -18.17 -23.55
CA ALA A 311 20.85 -18.06 -24.89
C ALA A 311 22.36 -18.25 -24.76
#